data_AF-W5NLA1-F1
#
_entry.id   AF-W5NLA1-F1
#
_cell.length_a   1.000
_cell.length_b   1.000
_cell.length_c   1.000
_cell.angle_alpha   90.00
_cell.angle_beta   90.00
_cell.angle_gamma   90.00
#
_symmetry.space_group_name_H-M   'P 1'
#
loop_
_entity.id
_entity.type
_entity.pdbx_description
1 polymer ?
#
loop_
_entity_poly.entity_id
_entity_poly.type
_entity_poly.pdbx_seq_one_letter_code
_entity_poly.pdbx_strand_id
1 'polypeptide(L)'
;LVVHMFNPHVPEADIVTFLQRYMDILGAGQKIIDEEGYWTSKRRYMVRFHASDVEVVCVMSPPANFNIRPNRGYVLYPGQPRTCRRCGQLGHISVDCTTEMCRGCGRAGHVAAGCKNPLVCNLCGEQGQTYRMCPKKARSFASVVS
;
A
#
# COMPACT_ATOMS: atom_id res chain seq x y z
N LEU A 1 -0.33 -4.62 -12.86
CA LEU A 1 -0.83 -3.85 -11.70
C LEU A 1 -0.84 -2.36 -12.01
N VAL A 2 -1.89 -1.61 -11.66
CA VAL A 2 -1.88 -0.14 -11.75
C VAL A 2 -1.96 0.43 -10.33
N VAL A 3 -1.09 1.39 -10.04
CA VAL A 3 -1.07 2.11 -8.76
C VAL A 3 -1.31 3.58 -9.01
N HIS A 4 -2.24 4.16 -8.28
CA HIS A 4 -2.45 5.60 -8.23
C HIS A 4 -2.02 6.14 -6.87
N MET A 5 -1.20 7.20 -6.87
CA MET A 5 -0.88 7.95 -5.66
C MET A 5 -1.54 9.33 -5.75
N PHE A 6 -2.28 9.73 -4.73
CA PHE A 6 -2.89 11.07 -4.71
C PHE A 6 -1.83 12.18 -4.58
N ASN A 7 -0.67 11.86 -4.01
CA ASN A 7 0.50 12.73 -4.06
C ASN A 7 1.44 12.24 -5.18
N PRO A 8 1.60 12.99 -6.27
CA PRO A 8 2.48 12.60 -7.39
C PRO A 8 3.96 12.60 -7.00
N HIS A 9 4.37 13.29 -5.93
CA HIS A 9 5.76 13.37 -5.52
C HIS A 9 6.26 12.16 -4.71
N VAL A 10 5.41 11.14 -4.51
CA VAL A 10 5.83 9.91 -3.84
C VAL A 10 6.92 9.22 -4.68
N PRO A 11 8.11 8.97 -4.11
CA PRO A 11 9.19 8.28 -4.81
C PRO A 11 8.75 6.89 -5.25
N GLU A 12 9.14 6.50 -6.46
CA GLU A 12 8.82 5.17 -6.97
C GLU A 12 9.41 4.06 -6.10
N ALA A 13 10.61 4.24 -5.57
CA ALA A 13 11.26 3.28 -4.68
C ALA A 13 10.41 2.96 -3.43
N ASP A 14 9.67 3.94 -2.90
CA ASP A 14 8.76 3.72 -1.79
C ASP A 14 7.54 2.88 -2.22
N ILE A 15 6.98 3.16 -3.40
CA ILE A 15 5.87 2.38 -3.96
C ILE A 15 6.30 0.93 -4.18
N VAL A 16 7.46 0.72 -4.79
CA VAL A 16 8.03 -0.61 -5.04
C VAL A 16 8.27 -1.35 -3.71
N THR A 17 8.89 -0.70 -2.72
CA THR A 17 9.13 -1.29 -1.39
C THR A 17 7.82 -1.72 -0.73
N PHE A 18 6.75 -0.93 -0.86
CA PHE A 18 5.44 -1.29 -0.35
C PHE A 18 4.83 -2.48 -1.08
N LEU A 19 4.86 -2.49 -2.42
CA LEU A 19 4.27 -3.57 -3.22
C LEU A 19 5.01 -4.90 -3.04
N GLN A 20 6.34 -4.86 -2.83
CA GLN A 20 7.19 -6.04 -2.59
C GLN A 20 6.79 -6.86 -1.37
N ARG A 21 5.93 -6.33 -0.49
CA ARG A 21 5.32 -7.07 0.62
C ARG A 21 4.30 -8.12 0.19
N TYR A 22 3.80 -8.04 -1.05
CA TYR A 22 2.70 -8.86 -1.55
C TYR A 22 3.02 -9.58 -2.86
N MET A 23 4.02 -9.09 -3.62
CA MET A 23 4.31 -9.56 -4.98
C MET A 23 5.73 -9.20 -5.42
N ASP A 24 6.22 -9.86 -6.45
CA ASP A 24 7.47 -9.49 -7.11
C ASP A 24 7.21 -8.44 -8.20
N ILE A 25 8.00 -7.38 -8.22
CA ILE A 25 7.96 -6.34 -9.25
C ILE A 25 9.01 -6.68 -10.33
N LEU A 26 8.57 -6.84 -11.58
CA LEU A 26 9.40 -7.33 -12.68
C LEU A 26 10.09 -6.22 -13.50
N GLY A 27 10.04 -4.98 -13.03
CA GLY A 27 10.64 -3.83 -13.72
C GLY A 27 10.17 -2.48 -13.19
N ALA A 28 10.62 -1.40 -13.82
CA ALA A 28 10.20 -0.04 -13.48
C ALA A 28 8.72 0.20 -13.81
N GLY A 29 8.09 1.08 -13.04
CA GLY A 29 6.71 1.49 -13.23
C GLY A 29 6.57 2.45 -14.40
N GLN A 30 5.80 2.07 -15.41
CA GLN A 30 5.47 2.93 -16.54
C GLN A 30 4.45 4.00 -16.10
N LYS A 31 4.78 5.28 -16.26
CA LYS A 31 3.81 6.36 -16.03
C LYS A 31 2.66 6.26 -17.04
N ILE A 32 1.43 6.38 -16.55
CA ILE A 32 0.25 6.45 -17.42
C ILE A 32 -0.02 7.93 -17.68
N ILE A 33 0.13 8.30 -18.95
CA ILE A 33 -0.13 9.64 -19.47
C ILE A 33 -1.51 9.63 -20.14
N ASP A 34 -2.28 10.70 -20.01
CA ASP A 34 -3.55 10.86 -20.72
C ASP A 34 -3.33 11.26 -22.19
N GLU A 35 -4.43 11.43 -22.93
CA GLU A 35 -4.40 11.79 -24.36
C GLU A 35 -3.79 13.17 -24.62
N GLU A 36 -3.84 14.07 -23.63
CA GLU A 36 -3.30 15.43 -23.70
C GLU A 36 -1.83 15.52 -23.27
N GLY A 37 -1.22 14.41 -22.86
CA GLY A 37 0.19 14.36 -22.47
C GLY A 37 0.47 14.61 -20.99
N TYR A 38 -0.56 14.74 -20.14
CA TYR A 38 -0.41 14.97 -18.71
C TYR A 38 -0.32 13.67 -17.91
N TRP A 39 0.47 13.72 -16.83
CA TRP A 39 0.63 12.58 -15.95
C TRP A 39 -0.58 12.41 -15.02
N THR A 40 -1.26 11.28 -15.16
CA THR A 40 -2.47 10.94 -14.38
C THR A 40 -2.20 10.54 -12.92
N SER A 41 -0.98 10.72 -12.41
CA SER A 41 -0.52 10.22 -11.10
C SER A 41 -0.64 8.69 -10.93
N LYS A 42 -0.82 7.96 -12.05
CA LYS A 42 -0.85 6.50 -12.11
C LYS A 42 0.46 5.95 -12.66
N ARG A 43 0.86 4.79 -12.15
CA ARG A 43 1.97 3.97 -12.66
C ARG A 43 1.51 2.54 -12.89
N ARG A 44 1.91 1.95 -14.01
CA ARG A 44 1.67 0.55 -14.36
C ARG A 44 2.92 -0.27 -14.07
N TYR A 45 2.78 -1.30 -13.26
CA TYR A 45 3.83 -2.25 -12.94
C TYR A 45 3.52 -3.63 -13.54
N MET A 46 4.55 -4.25 -14.11
CA MET A 46 4.55 -5.69 -14.36
C MET A 46 4.91 -6.41 -13.07
N VAL A 47 4.09 -7.37 -12.65
CA VAL A 47 4.20 -8.02 -11.35
C VAL A 47 3.93 -9.50 -11.44
N ARG A 48 4.51 -10.27 -10.52
CA ARG A 48 4.17 -11.66 -10.26
C ARG A 48 3.61 -11.76 -8.84
N PHE A 49 2.34 -12.14 -8.72
CA PHE A 49 1.71 -12.30 -7.41
C PHE A 49 2.26 -13.54 -6.70
N HIS A 50 2.43 -13.45 -5.38
CA HIS A 50 2.71 -14.63 -4.56
C HIS A 50 1.42 -15.45 -4.40
N ALA A 51 1.55 -16.77 -4.45
CA ALA A 51 0.43 -17.66 -4.15
C ALA A 51 -0.01 -17.47 -2.69
N SER A 52 -1.31 -17.60 -2.42
CA SER A 52 -1.84 -17.58 -1.05
C SER A 52 -2.49 -18.92 -0.73
N ASP A 53 -2.28 -19.39 0.49
CA ASP A 53 -2.83 -20.66 1.00
C ASP A 53 -4.33 -20.59 1.35
N VAL A 54 -5.00 -19.46 1.07
CA VAL A 54 -6.43 -19.26 1.39
C VAL A 54 -7.27 -19.62 0.16
N GLU A 55 -8.09 -20.69 0.25
CA GLU A 55 -8.87 -21.24 -0.88
C GLU A 55 -9.77 -20.23 -1.62
N VAL A 56 -10.21 -19.17 -0.94
CA VAL A 56 -11.10 -18.13 -1.52
C VAL A 56 -10.32 -17.06 -2.30
N VAL A 57 -9.01 -16.92 -2.05
CA VAL A 57 -8.14 -15.92 -2.69
C VAL A 57 -6.81 -16.58 -3.02
N CYS A 58 -6.63 -17.02 -4.26
CA CYS A 58 -5.45 -17.79 -4.68
C CYS A 58 -4.12 -17.00 -4.65
N VAL A 59 -4.16 -15.68 -4.40
CA VAL A 59 -3.00 -14.80 -4.48
C VAL A 59 -2.95 -13.81 -3.31
N MET A 60 -1.76 -13.57 -2.76
CA MET A 60 -1.58 -12.50 -1.77
C MET A 60 -1.74 -11.15 -2.45
N SER A 61 -2.86 -10.48 -2.16
CA SER A 61 -3.17 -9.18 -2.74
C SER A 61 -2.86 -8.02 -1.79
N PRO A 62 -2.29 -6.91 -2.29
CA PRO A 62 -2.19 -5.69 -1.51
C PRO A 62 -3.60 -5.13 -1.22
N PRO A 63 -3.76 -4.38 -0.12
CA PRO A 63 -5.00 -3.63 0.14
C PRO A 63 -5.36 -2.76 -1.07
N ALA A 64 -6.65 -2.76 -1.45
CA ALA A 64 -7.13 -1.94 -2.56
C ALA A 64 -6.84 -0.45 -2.33
N ASN A 65 -6.90 -0.01 -1.08
CA ASN A 65 -6.53 1.34 -0.64
C ASN A 65 -5.43 1.20 0.41
N PHE A 66 -4.37 2.00 0.29
CA PHE A 66 -3.22 1.92 1.17
C PHE A 66 -2.63 3.31 1.42
N ASN A 67 -1.81 3.40 2.47
CA ASN A 67 -1.15 4.63 2.87
C ASN A 67 0.35 4.39 3.00
N ILE A 68 1.15 5.15 2.26
CA ILE A 68 2.59 5.28 2.47
C ILE A 68 2.81 6.65 3.11
N ARG A 69 2.99 6.66 4.43
CA ARG A 69 3.10 7.90 5.24
C ARG A 69 1.79 8.74 5.14
N PRO A 70 1.72 10.08 5.00
CA PRO A 70 0.44 10.75 4.79
C PRO A 70 -0.10 10.53 3.36
N ASN A 71 0.66 9.89 2.47
CA ASN A 71 0.31 9.76 1.06
C ASN A 71 -0.61 8.56 0.89
N ARG A 72 -1.85 8.84 0.51
CA ARG A 72 -2.84 7.82 0.18
C ARG A 72 -2.65 7.36 -1.27
N GLY A 73 -2.96 6.11 -1.52
CA GLY A 73 -2.98 5.52 -2.85
C GLY A 73 -3.95 4.35 -2.94
N TYR A 74 -4.19 3.92 -4.18
CA TYR A 74 -4.98 2.72 -4.44
C TYR A 74 -4.33 1.89 -5.54
N VAL A 75 -4.61 0.58 -5.49
CA VAL A 75 -4.11 -0.40 -6.44
C VAL A 75 -5.29 -0.97 -7.21
N LEU A 76 -5.13 -1.12 -8.52
CA LEU A 76 -6.09 -1.75 -9.44
C LEU A 76 -5.42 -2.88 -10.22
N TYR A 77 -6.07 -4.04 -10.29
CA TYR A 77 -5.69 -5.13 -11.18
C TYR A 77 -6.90 -6.01 -11.54
N PRO A 78 -6.87 -6.72 -12.68
CA PRO A 78 -7.93 -7.65 -13.05
C PRO A 78 -8.10 -8.75 -12.00
N GLY A 79 -9.35 -9.06 -11.64
CA GLY A 79 -9.65 -10.08 -10.62
C GLY A 79 -9.45 -9.63 -9.17
N GLN A 80 -9.21 -8.33 -8.94
CA GLN A 80 -9.08 -7.81 -7.57
C GLN A 80 -10.39 -7.99 -6.78
N PRO A 81 -10.35 -8.61 -5.59
CA PRO A 81 -11.54 -8.80 -4.78
C PRO A 81 -12.10 -7.48 -4.28
N ARG A 82 -13.44 -7.38 -4.24
CA ARG A 82 -14.14 -6.23 -3.65
C ARG A 82 -14.04 -6.28 -2.13
N THR A 83 -13.07 -5.55 -1.59
CA THR A 83 -12.84 -5.42 -0.15
C THR A 83 -13.28 -4.05 0.36
N CYS A 84 -13.66 -4.01 1.64
CA CYS A 84 -13.95 -2.78 2.35
C CYS A 84 -12.75 -1.83 2.29
N ARG A 85 -12.95 -0.57 1.90
CA ARG A 85 -11.83 0.39 1.75
C ARG A 85 -11.28 0.88 3.09
N ARG A 86 -11.96 0.57 4.19
CA ARG A 86 -11.59 1.00 5.55
C ARG A 86 -10.76 -0.08 6.28
N CYS A 87 -11.19 -1.34 6.23
CA CYS A 87 -10.54 -2.45 6.94
C CYS A 87 -9.92 -3.52 6.03
N GLY A 88 -10.20 -3.52 4.72
CA GLY A 88 -9.68 -4.50 3.77
C GLY A 88 -10.36 -5.87 3.80
N GLN A 89 -11.39 -6.06 4.64
CA GLN A 89 -12.14 -7.32 4.72
C GLN A 89 -13.20 -7.44 3.62
N LEU A 90 -13.60 -8.67 3.30
CA LEU A 90 -14.68 -8.97 2.37
C LEU A 90 -16.07 -8.84 3.03
N GLY A 91 -17.11 -8.80 2.21
CA GLY A 91 -18.51 -8.91 2.66
C GLY A 91 -19.21 -7.60 3.05
N HIS A 92 -18.50 -6.47 3.08
CA HIS A 92 -19.11 -5.16 3.39
C HIS A 92 -18.37 -3.99 2.71
N ILE A 93 -19.00 -2.81 2.69
CA ILE A 93 -18.39 -1.56 2.19
C ILE A 93 -18.02 -0.62 3.33
N SER A 94 -17.30 0.46 3.03
CA SER A 94 -16.79 1.41 4.05
C SER A 94 -17.87 2.08 4.92
N VAL A 95 -19.10 2.17 4.41
CA VAL A 95 -20.24 2.74 5.13
C VAL A 95 -20.68 1.82 6.26
N ASP A 96 -20.72 0.52 6.00
CA ASP A 96 -21.13 -0.51 6.96
C ASP A 96 -19.97 -1.06 7.82
N CYS A 97 -18.77 -0.48 7.66
CA CYS A 97 -17.58 -0.93 8.36
C CYS A 97 -17.55 -0.48 9.81
N THR A 98 -17.78 -1.42 10.73
CA THR A 98 -17.63 -1.23 12.18
C THR A 98 -16.25 -1.65 12.70
N THR A 99 -15.43 -2.30 11.87
CA THR A 99 -14.10 -2.78 12.24
C THR A 99 -13.13 -1.64 12.54
N GLU A 100 -12.60 -1.60 13.77
CA GLU A 100 -11.52 -0.71 14.15
C GLU A 100 -10.16 -1.28 13.73
N MET A 101 -9.38 -0.51 12.97
CA MET A 101 -8.04 -0.89 12.52
C MET A 101 -6.96 -0.14 13.28
N CYS A 102 -6.06 -0.88 13.93
CA CYS A 102 -4.95 -0.29 14.64
C CYS A 102 -3.94 0.33 13.67
N ARG A 103 -3.71 1.63 13.78
CA ARG A 103 -2.74 2.35 12.93
C ARG A 103 -1.28 1.99 13.24
N GLY A 104 -1.02 1.36 14.38
CA GLY A 104 0.31 0.94 14.80
C GLY A 104 0.72 -0.43 14.24
N CYS A 105 -0.09 -1.46 14.49
CA CYS A 105 0.23 -2.83 14.06
C CYS A 105 -0.54 -3.30 12.81
N GLY A 106 -1.53 -2.53 12.34
CA GLY A 106 -2.34 -2.85 11.16
C GLY A 106 -3.39 -3.94 11.37
N ARG A 107 -3.59 -4.43 12.62
CA ARG A 107 -4.59 -5.46 12.94
C ARG A 107 -5.94 -4.85 13.34
N ALA A 108 -7.01 -5.60 13.10
CA ALA A 108 -8.36 -5.26 13.50
C ALA A 108 -8.60 -5.45 15.01
N GLY A 109 -9.65 -4.81 15.53
CA GLY A 109 -10.20 -5.04 16.88
C GLY A 109 -9.66 -4.13 17.99
N HIS A 110 -8.80 -3.15 17.67
CA HIS A 110 -8.34 -2.16 18.64
C HIS A 110 -7.77 -0.91 17.96
N VAL A 111 -7.68 0.18 18.72
CA VAL A 111 -7.00 1.43 18.33
C VAL A 111 -5.53 1.43 18.76
N ALA A 112 -4.72 2.32 18.19
CA ALA A 112 -3.29 2.43 18.48
C ALA A 112 -2.98 2.66 19.98
N ALA A 113 -3.85 3.38 20.70
CA ALA A 113 -3.68 3.66 22.13
C ALA A 113 -3.73 2.40 23.01
N GLY A 114 -4.47 1.37 22.60
CA GLY A 114 -4.56 0.08 23.29
C GLY A 114 -3.70 -1.03 22.66
N CYS A 115 -2.80 -0.68 21.75
CA CYS A 115 -2.04 -1.67 20.99
C CYS A 115 -0.92 -2.29 21.82
N LYS A 116 -0.99 -3.60 22.06
CA LYS A 116 0.08 -4.40 22.69
C LYS A 116 1.03 -5.04 21.68
N ASN A 117 0.71 -4.97 20.39
CA ASN A 117 1.53 -5.52 19.32
C ASN A 117 2.67 -4.54 18.97
N PRO A 118 3.81 -5.06 18.48
CA PRO A 118 4.88 -4.21 17.98
C PRO A 118 4.38 -3.34 16.81
N LEU A 119 4.92 -2.12 16.74
CA LEU A 119 4.66 -1.20 15.64
C LEU A 119 5.12 -1.84 14.32
N VAL A 120 4.31 -1.75 13.27
CA VAL A 120 4.63 -2.24 11.93
C VAL A 120 4.83 -1.04 11.00
N CYS A 121 5.95 -1.01 10.30
CA CYS A 121 6.24 0.03 9.32
C CYS A 121 5.25 -0.05 8.14
N ASN A 122 4.54 1.04 7.86
CA ASN A 122 3.58 1.07 6.75
C ASN A 122 4.22 1.09 5.36
N LEU A 123 5.54 1.32 5.26
CA LEU A 123 6.29 1.20 4.01
C LEU A 123 6.75 -0.24 3.79
N CYS A 124 7.68 -0.74 4.59
CA CYS A 124 8.33 -2.04 4.37
C CYS A 124 7.63 -3.23 5.05
N GLY A 125 6.72 -3.00 5.99
CA GLY A 125 6.03 -4.07 6.74
C GLY A 125 6.83 -4.69 7.89
N GLU A 126 8.07 -4.25 8.14
CA GLU A 126 8.87 -4.74 9.27
C GLU A 126 8.38 -4.20 10.62
N GLN A 127 8.55 -4.99 11.67
CA GLN A 127 8.18 -4.65 13.04
C GLN A 127 9.24 -3.80 13.74
N GLY A 128 8.84 -3.07 14.78
CA GLY A 128 9.73 -2.33 15.68
C GLY A 128 10.20 -0.98 15.16
N GLN A 129 9.69 -0.50 14.02
CA GLN A 129 10.10 0.79 13.46
C GLN A 129 8.96 1.58 12.85
N THR A 130 9.09 2.91 12.89
CA THR A 130 8.19 3.83 12.18
C THR A 130 8.70 4.05 10.75
N TYR A 131 7.83 4.53 9.85
CA TYR A 131 8.25 4.99 8.52
C TYR A 131 9.43 5.97 8.57
N ARG A 132 9.48 6.85 9.58
CA ARG A 132 10.54 7.88 9.68
C ARG A 132 11.92 7.26 9.88
N MET A 133 11.99 6.14 10.59
CA MET A 133 13.22 5.41 10.90
C MET A 133 13.46 4.23 9.93
N CYS A 134 12.63 4.07 8.90
CA CYS A 134 12.73 2.94 7.99
C CYS A 134 13.98 3.09 7.09
N PRO A 135 14.91 2.12 7.09
CA PRO A 135 16.13 2.19 6.28
C PRO A 135 15.84 2.05 4.78
N LYS A 136 14.74 1.38 4.43
CA LYS A 136 14.29 1.19 3.03
C LYS A 136 13.56 2.41 2.47
N LYS A 137 13.35 3.46 3.26
CA LYS A 137 12.68 4.69 2.83
C LYS A 137 13.56 5.45 1.84
N ALA A 138 12.99 5.81 0.71
CA ALA A 138 13.62 6.71 -0.24
C ALA A 138 13.90 8.08 0.41
N ARG A 139 15.11 8.61 0.22
CA ARG A 139 15.44 9.97 0.64
C ARG A 139 14.55 10.94 -0.13
N SER A 140 13.81 11.78 0.59
CA SER A 140 13.10 12.90 -0.03
C SER A 140 14.11 13.95 -0.48
N PHE A 141 13.83 14.66 -1.57
CA PHE A 141 14.64 15.81 -2.00
C PHE A 141 14.88 16.80 -0.84
N ALA A 142 13.89 17.04 0.03
CA ALA A 142 14.02 17.89 1.21
C ALA A 142 15.06 17.44 2.25
N SER A 143 15.47 16.17 2.28
CA SER A 143 16.48 15.66 3.22
C SER A 143 17.92 15.66 2.66
N VAL A 144 18.09 16.10 1.41
CA VAL A 144 19.41 16.23 0.75
C VAL A 144 19.90 17.67 0.78
N VAL A 145 19.01 18.64 1.02
CA VAL A 145 19.30 20.08 1.05
C VAL A 145 19.32 20.61 2.50
N SER A 146 19.60 19.76 3.48
CA SER A 146 19.70 20.08 4.91
C SER A 146 21.13 20.00 5.39
#